data_AF-A0A7X2TNN5-F1
#
_entry.id   AF-A0A7X2TNN5-F1
#
_cell.length_a   1.000
_cell.length_b   1.000
_cell.length_c   1.000
_cell.angle_alpha   90.00
_cell.angle_beta   90.00
_cell.angle_gamma   90.00
#
_symmetry.space_group_name_H-M   'P 1'
#
loop_
_entity.id
_entity.type
_entity.pdbx_description
1 polymer ?
#
loop_
_entity_poly.entity_id
_entity_poly.type
_entity_poly.pdbx_seq_one_letter_code
_entity_poly.pdbx_strand_id
1 'polypeptide(L)'
;MEQEGRRMSDDIISRAAALDGLSKLRMIDTYKIDGDPCLKVKAIDVYEMLKQLPSAQPEQRWIPCSERLPEDEQPILFSTTTGRVHQGRFHMDNSINQWYSSLDKMRAYNNTVNAWMPLPEPYKAESEGDE
;
A
#
# COMPACT_ATOMS: atom_id res chain seq x y z
N MET A 1 21.62 -15.80 28.07
CA MET A 1 21.10 -16.37 26.81
C MET A 1 19.67 -15.88 26.67
N GLU A 2 19.52 -14.67 26.15
CA GLU A 2 18.21 -14.13 25.79
C GLU A 2 18.03 -14.41 24.31
N GLN A 3 17.01 -15.19 23.96
CA GLN A 3 16.59 -15.35 22.58
C GLN A 3 15.86 -14.07 22.19
N GLU A 4 16.47 -13.24 21.36
CA GLU A 4 15.81 -12.10 20.75
C GLU A 4 14.59 -12.58 19.95
N GLY A 5 13.43 -12.06 20.32
CA GLY A 5 12.18 -12.30 19.59
C GLY A 5 12.31 -11.75 18.18
N ARG A 6 12.39 -12.65 17.20
CA ARG A 6 12.29 -12.32 15.77
C ARG A 6 11.04 -11.47 15.55
N ARG A 7 11.23 -10.22 15.11
CA ARG A 7 10.16 -9.26 14.91
C ARG A 7 9.30 -9.72 13.73
N MET A 8 8.04 -10.03 14.00
CA MET A 8 7.05 -10.57 13.06
C MET A 8 6.81 -9.71 11.80
N SER A 9 7.36 -8.49 11.75
CA SER A 9 7.32 -7.59 10.60
C SER A 9 8.19 -8.05 9.43
N ASP A 10 9.23 -8.83 9.69
CA ASP A 10 10.27 -9.11 8.70
C ASP A 10 9.90 -10.30 7.78
N ASP A 11 8.81 -11.00 8.07
CA ASP A 11 8.32 -12.16 7.32
C ASP A 11 7.11 -11.82 6.42
N ILE A 12 6.73 -10.55 6.28
CA ILE A 12 5.59 -10.13 5.44
C ILE A 12 6.06 -9.95 3.99
N ILE A 13 5.80 -10.95 3.15
CA ILE A 13 6.01 -10.86 1.70
C ILE A 13 5.01 -9.88 1.09
N SER A 14 5.47 -8.95 0.23
CA SER A 14 4.58 -8.00 -0.45
C SER A 14 3.59 -8.75 -1.34
N ARG A 15 2.39 -8.18 -1.52
CA ARG A 15 1.37 -8.79 -2.40
C ARG A 15 1.90 -9.03 -3.82
N ALA A 16 2.69 -8.11 -4.36
CA ALA A 16 3.30 -8.26 -5.68
C ALA A 16 4.25 -9.47 -5.74
N ALA A 17 5.11 -9.63 -4.72
CA ALA A 17 6.00 -10.78 -4.63
C ALA A 17 5.24 -12.11 -4.43
N ALA A 18 4.15 -12.11 -3.66
CA ALA A 18 3.30 -13.28 -3.49
C ALA A 18 2.62 -13.69 -4.81
N LEU A 19 2.06 -12.72 -5.56
CA LEU A 19 1.44 -12.96 -6.85
C LEU A 19 2.45 -13.44 -7.90
N ASP A 20 3.66 -12.87 -7.93
CA ASP A 20 4.76 -13.33 -8.80
C ASP A 20 5.15 -14.78 -8.48
N GLY A 21 5.32 -15.12 -7.21
CA GLY A 21 5.60 -16.49 -6.77
C GLY A 21 4.52 -17.48 -7.21
N LEU A 22 3.24 -17.14 -7.03
CA LEU A 22 2.11 -17.98 -7.44
C LEU A 22 2.03 -18.19 -8.95
N SER A 23 2.36 -17.17 -9.75
CA SER A 23 2.35 -17.27 -11.22
C SER A 23 3.32 -18.31 -11.77
N LYS A 24 4.38 -18.63 -11.00
CA LYS A 24 5.42 -19.61 -11.35
C LYS A 24 5.06 -21.04 -10.93
N LEU A 25 3.99 -21.22 -10.15
CA LEU A 25 3.52 -22.53 -9.70
C LEU A 25 2.44 -23.07 -10.63
N ARG A 26 2.37 -24.41 -10.74
CA ARG A 26 1.31 -25.09 -11.49
C ARG A 26 0.16 -25.50 -10.57
N MET A 27 0.49 -26.10 -9.45
CA MET A 27 -0.45 -26.63 -8.46
C MET A 27 0.02 -26.22 -7.06
N ILE A 28 -0.93 -26.10 -6.14
CA ILE A 28 -0.70 -25.84 -4.71
C ILE A 28 -1.40 -26.94 -3.93
N ASP A 29 -0.66 -27.58 -3.03
CA ASP A 29 -1.24 -28.52 -2.08
C ASP A 29 -1.85 -27.71 -0.94
N THR A 30 -3.15 -27.86 -0.72
CA THR A 30 -3.83 -27.26 0.43
C THR A 30 -3.81 -28.23 1.60
N TYR A 31 -3.51 -27.72 2.79
CA TYR A 31 -3.63 -28.49 4.03
C TYR A 31 -4.90 -28.05 4.75
N LYS A 32 -5.70 -29.02 5.18
CA LYS A 32 -6.70 -28.76 6.22
C LYS A 32 -6.02 -28.86 7.58
N ILE A 33 -6.56 -28.13 8.55
CA ILE A 33 -6.12 -28.18 9.95
C ILE A 33 -6.35 -29.58 10.55
N ASP A 34 -7.23 -30.40 9.96
CA ASP A 34 -7.72 -31.66 10.57
C ASP A 34 -7.24 -32.96 9.88
N GLY A 35 -6.16 -32.93 9.08
CA GLY A 35 -5.49 -34.17 8.61
C GLY A 35 -6.13 -34.91 7.42
N ASP A 36 -7.14 -34.31 6.79
CA ASP A 36 -7.74 -34.78 5.52
C ASP A 36 -6.74 -34.68 4.34
N PRO A 37 -6.87 -35.53 3.29
CA PRO A 37 -5.94 -35.56 2.17
C PRO A 37 -5.87 -34.20 1.44
N CYS A 38 -4.66 -33.84 1.00
CA CYS A 38 -4.40 -32.55 0.36
C CYS A 38 -5.23 -32.38 -0.91
N LEU A 39 -6.11 -31.37 -0.91
CA LEU A 39 -6.75 -30.93 -2.15
C LEU A 39 -5.70 -30.17 -2.96
N LYS A 40 -5.45 -30.65 -4.18
CA LYS A 40 -4.58 -29.96 -5.13
C LYS A 40 -5.40 -28.94 -5.88
N VAL A 41 -5.11 -27.66 -5.68
CA VAL A 41 -5.72 -26.56 -6.43
C VAL A 41 -4.74 -26.05 -7.48
N LYS A 42 -5.23 -25.52 -8.60
CA LYS A 42 -4.32 -24.88 -9.56
C LYS A 42 -3.85 -23.56 -8.97
N ALA A 43 -2.58 -23.25 -9.13
CA ALA A 43 -2.03 -22.00 -8.62
C ALA A 43 -2.70 -20.77 -9.26
N ILE A 44 -3.16 -20.90 -10.51
CA ILE A 44 -3.90 -19.84 -11.21
C ILE A 44 -5.23 -19.49 -10.53
N ASP A 45 -5.94 -20.47 -9.96
CA ASP A 45 -7.22 -20.21 -9.30
C ASP A 45 -7.00 -19.41 -8.01
N VAL A 46 -5.93 -19.72 -7.27
CA VAL A 46 -5.51 -18.96 -6.08
C VAL A 46 -5.02 -17.58 -6.46
N TYR A 47 -4.26 -17.44 -7.54
CA TYR A 47 -3.79 -16.17 -8.06
C TYR A 47 -4.94 -15.22 -8.43
N GLU A 48 -5.93 -15.71 -9.18
CA GLU A 48 -7.10 -14.94 -9.56
C GLU A 48 -7.93 -14.54 -8.33
N MET A 49 -8.12 -15.46 -7.37
CA MET A 49 -8.81 -15.16 -6.11
C MET A 49 -8.08 -14.06 -5.33
N LEU A 50 -6.76 -14.19 -5.16
CA LEU A 50 -5.97 -13.20 -4.44
C LEU A 50 -5.96 -11.85 -5.13
N LYS A 51 -5.97 -11.78 -6.47
CA LYS A 51 -6.11 -10.52 -7.21
C LYS A 51 -7.38 -9.74 -6.87
N GLN A 52 -8.48 -10.42 -6.58
CA GLN A 52 -9.76 -9.78 -6.28
C GLN A 52 -9.89 -9.32 -4.81
N LEU A 53 -9.08 -9.87 -3.90
CA LEU A 53 -9.13 -9.48 -2.49
C LEU A 53 -8.52 -8.09 -2.29
N PRO A 54 -9.07 -7.23 -1.42
CA PRO A 54 -8.41 -5.98 -1.05
C PRO A 54 -7.03 -6.28 -0.46
N SER A 55 -6.00 -5.58 -0.93
CA SER A 55 -4.65 -5.70 -0.36
C SER A 55 -4.59 -4.94 0.95
N ALA A 56 -4.04 -5.55 2.00
CA ALA A 56 -3.69 -4.83 3.23
C ALA A 56 -2.59 -3.77 3.00
N GLN A 57 -1.80 -3.96 1.94
CA GLN A 57 -0.83 -2.99 1.44
C GLN A 57 -1.43 -2.35 0.17
N PRO A 58 -2.08 -1.17 0.26
CA PRO A 58 -2.62 -0.54 -0.93
C PRO A 58 -1.50 -0.32 -1.94
N GLU A 59 -1.74 -0.73 -3.18
CA GLU A 59 -0.80 -0.42 -4.27
C GLU A 59 -0.57 1.08 -4.31
N GLN A 60 0.70 1.47 -4.44
CA GLN A 60 1.11 2.86 -4.39
C GLN A 60 0.73 3.55 -5.71
N ARG A 61 -0.56 3.87 -5.82
CA ARG A 61 -1.21 4.45 -7.00
C ARG A 61 -1.84 5.80 -6.68
N TRP A 62 -2.02 6.62 -7.71
CA TRP A 62 -2.82 7.85 -7.63
C TRP A 62 -4.31 7.50 -7.52
N ILE A 63 -4.98 8.12 -6.55
CA ILE A 63 -6.41 8.04 -6.29
C ILE A 63 -7.02 9.39 -6.68
N PRO A 64 -7.90 9.45 -7.70
CA PRO A 64 -8.62 10.68 -8.03
C PRO A 64 -9.44 11.17 -6.84
N CYS A 65 -9.48 12.48 -6.60
CA CYS A 65 -10.32 13.05 -5.53
C CYS A 65 -11.82 12.74 -5.71
N SER A 66 -12.26 12.48 -6.94
CA SER A 66 -13.61 12.04 -7.28
C SER A 66 -13.90 10.57 -6.93
N GLU A 67 -12.87 9.73 -6.79
CA GLU A 67 -13.00 8.34 -6.35
C GLU A 67 -13.16 8.30 -4.83
N ARG A 68 -12.23 8.94 -4.11
CA ARG A 68 -12.24 9.00 -2.64
C ARG A 68 -11.33 10.14 -2.17
N LEU A 69 -11.68 10.74 -1.04
CA LEU A 69 -10.80 11.69 -0.33
C LEU A 69 -9.88 10.97 0.67
N PRO A 70 -8.71 11.55 0.99
CA PRO A 70 -7.86 11.04 2.07
C PRO A 70 -8.58 11.05 3.41
N GLU A 71 -8.03 10.32 4.37
CA GLU A 71 -8.43 10.47 5.77
C GLU A 71 -7.98 11.82 6.33
N ASP A 72 -8.68 12.31 7.34
CA ASP A 72 -8.35 13.59 7.97
C ASP A 72 -6.95 13.56 8.59
N GLU A 73 -6.19 14.63 8.37
CA GLU A 73 -4.79 14.80 8.74
C GLU A 73 -3.83 13.73 8.16
N GLN A 74 -4.25 12.93 7.18
CA GLN A 74 -3.40 11.89 6.59
C GLN A 74 -2.22 12.52 5.84
N PRO A 75 -0.96 12.08 6.09
CA PRO A 75 0.18 12.50 5.30
C PRO A 75 0.13 11.85 3.91
N ILE A 76 0.20 12.68 2.88
CA ILE A 76 -0.04 12.28 1.48
C ILE A 76 0.89 13.04 0.52
N LEU A 77 0.98 12.51 -0.70
CA LEU A 77 1.30 13.29 -1.88
C LEU A 77 -0.01 13.68 -2.58
N PHE A 78 -0.13 14.92 -3.05
CA PHE A 78 -1.27 15.34 -3.86
C PHE A 78 -0.82 16.05 -5.12
N SER A 79 -1.57 15.85 -6.21
CA SER A 79 -1.32 16.44 -7.51
C SER A 79 -2.32 17.55 -7.80
N THR A 80 -1.85 18.61 -8.45
CA THR A 80 -2.69 19.72 -8.88
C THR A 80 -3.08 19.59 -10.35
N THR A 81 -4.14 20.28 -10.74
CA THR A 81 -4.57 20.41 -12.15
C THR A 81 -3.49 21.03 -13.05
N THR A 82 -2.50 21.72 -12.47
CA THR A 82 -1.33 22.26 -13.16
C THR A 82 -0.19 21.25 -13.34
N GLY A 83 -0.37 20.00 -12.89
CA GLY A 83 0.63 18.93 -13.00
C GLY A 83 1.73 19.00 -11.93
N ARG A 84 1.60 19.84 -10.91
CA ARG A 84 2.54 19.88 -9.78
C ARG A 84 2.18 18.82 -8.76
N VAL A 85 3.19 18.33 -8.04
CA VAL A 85 3.03 17.37 -6.95
C VAL A 85 3.59 17.98 -5.68
N HIS A 86 2.83 17.88 -4.59
CA HIS A 86 3.18 18.41 -3.29
C HIS A 86 3.06 17.34 -2.23
N GLN A 87 3.93 17.38 -1.23
CA GLN A 87 3.79 16.62 0.01
C GLN A 87 2.98 17.45 1.02
N GLY A 88 1.99 16.84 1.64
CA GLY A 88 1.10 17.57 2.52
C GLY A 88 0.14 16.74 3.34
N ARG A 89 -0.89 17.41 3.86
CA ARG A 89 -2.01 16.83 4.59
C ARG A 89 -3.34 17.32 4.03
N PHE A 90 -4.35 16.46 4.15
CA PHE A 90 -5.73 16.80 3.88
C PHE A 90 -6.45 17.05 5.20
N HIS A 91 -7.18 18.16 5.30
CA HIS A 91 -7.99 18.50 6.45
C HIS A 91 -9.46 18.53 6.04
N MET A 92 -10.27 17.67 6.66
CA MET A 92 -11.70 17.62 6.45
C MET A 92 -12.38 18.63 7.37
N ASP A 93 -13.00 19.65 6.78
CA ASP A 93 -13.73 20.69 7.50
C ASP A 93 -15.19 20.65 7.04
N ASN A 94 -16.12 20.87 7.97
CA ASN A 94 -17.56 20.91 7.71
C ASN A 94 -17.96 21.98 6.66
N SER A 95 -17.10 22.98 6.44
CA SER A 95 -17.31 24.06 5.50
C SER A 95 -16.57 23.86 4.18
N ILE A 96 -15.24 23.77 4.22
CA ILE A 96 -14.38 23.66 3.05
C ILE A 96 -13.18 22.78 3.39
N ASN A 97 -13.10 21.59 2.77
CA ASN A 97 -11.90 20.76 2.89
C ASN A 97 -10.66 21.54 2.43
N GLN A 98 -9.53 21.34 3.11
CA GLN A 98 -8.29 22.06 2.85
C GLN A 98 -7.14 21.10 2.57
N TRP A 99 -6.29 21.47 1.61
CA TRP A 99 -5.06 20.75 1.29
C TRP A 99 -3.88 21.64 1.67
N TYR A 100 -2.98 21.13 2.51
CA TYR A 100 -1.84 21.90 3.00
C TYR A 100 -0.52 21.29 2.55
N SER A 101 0.27 22.04 1.78
CA SER A 101 1.65 21.67 1.43
C SER A 101 2.58 21.97 2.61
N SER A 102 3.25 20.95 3.13
CA SER A 102 4.18 21.10 4.26
C SER A 102 5.43 21.88 3.87
N LEU A 103 5.89 21.75 2.62
CA LEU A 103 7.11 22.40 2.12
C LEU A 103 6.85 23.84 1.68
N ASP A 104 5.81 24.06 0.88
CA ASP A 104 5.52 25.37 0.30
C ASP A 104 4.77 26.30 1.26
N LYS A 105 4.36 25.79 2.43
CA LYS A 105 3.47 26.46 3.40
C LYS A 105 2.23 27.06 2.72
N MET A 106 1.76 26.35 1.69
CA MET A 106 0.68 26.79 0.80
C MET A 106 -0.60 26.01 1.13
N ARG A 107 -1.74 26.70 1.07
CA ARG A 107 -3.06 26.07 1.02
C ARG A 107 -3.51 25.95 -0.43
N ALA A 108 -3.78 24.73 -0.88
CA ALA A 108 -4.41 24.48 -2.17
C ALA A 108 -5.93 24.36 -1.98
N TYR A 109 -6.67 24.95 -2.92
CA TYR A 109 -8.13 24.88 -2.94
C TYR A 109 -8.60 23.54 -3.53
N ASN A 110 -9.75 23.02 -3.09
CA ASN A 110 -10.28 21.73 -3.56
C ASN A 110 -10.40 21.60 -5.08
N ASN A 111 -10.67 22.69 -5.79
CA ASN A 111 -10.76 22.70 -7.26
C ASN A 111 -9.40 22.66 -7.97
N THR A 112 -8.30 22.82 -7.24
CA THR A 112 -6.94 22.78 -7.79
C THR A 112 -6.29 21.42 -7.61
N VAL A 113 -6.78 20.56 -6.70
CA VAL A 113 -6.25 19.21 -6.45
C VAL A 113 -7.09 18.19 -7.21
N ASN A 114 -6.45 17.32 -7.99
CA ASN A 114 -7.15 16.34 -8.84
C ASN A 114 -6.97 14.88 -8.37
N ALA A 115 -5.83 14.55 -7.75
CA ALA A 115 -5.52 13.22 -7.27
C ALA A 115 -4.56 13.25 -6.07
N TRP A 116 -4.53 12.17 -5.30
CA TRP A 116 -3.64 11.99 -4.16
C TRP A 116 -3.16 10.55 -4.04
N MET A 117 -2.13 10.32 -3.24
CA MET A 117 -1.67 8.99 -2.85
C MET A 117 -1.04 9.03 -1.46
N PRO A 118 -1.06 7.91 -0.70
CA PRO A 118 -0.29 7.82 0.54
C PRO A 118 1.20 8.04 0.28
N LEU A 119 1.94 8.48 1.30
CA LEU A 119 3.40 8.59 1.18
C LEU A 119 4.01 7.22 0.86
N PRO A 120 5.07 7.20 0.02
CA PRO A 120 5.89 6.01 -0.16
C PRO A 120 6.42 5.48 1.15
N GLU A 121 6.72 4.18 1.18
CA GLU A 121 7.63 3.67 2.18
C GLU A 121 8.96 4.46 2.12
N PRO A 122 9.48 4.92 3.28
CA PRO A 122 10.76 5.60 3.32
C PRO A 122 11.86 4.75 2.71
N TYR A 123 12.79 5.39 2.00
CA TYR A 123 13.98 4.71 1.51
C TYR A 123 14.77 4.10 2.68
N LYS A 124 15.06 2.81 2.59
CA LYS A 124 15.95 2.10 3.49
C LYS A 124 17.19 1.73 2.67
N ALA A 125 18.33 2.32 3.02
CA ALA A 125 19.59 1.84 2.50
C ALA A 125 19.81 0.42 3.03
N GLU A 126 20.23 -0.50 2.16
CA GLU A 126 20.83 -1.74 2.64
C GLU A 126 22.06 -1.31 3.44
N SER A 127 22.08 -1.59 4.75
CA SER A 127 23.29 -1.41 5.54
C SER A 127 24.37 -2.25 4.88
N GLU A 128 25.33 -1.60 4.22
CA GLU A 128 26.59 -2.24 3.83
C GLU A 128 27.09 -2.94 5.08
N GLY A 129 27.24 -4.27 5.00
CA GLY A 129 27.64 -5.07 6.13
C GLY A 129 28.91 -4.49 6.75
N ASP A 130 28.82 -4.19 8.05
CA ASP A 130 29.99 -3.88 8.86
C ASP A 130 31.04 -4.98 8.62
N GLU A 131 32.18 -4.61 8.04
CA GLU A 131 33.38 -5.45 7.91
C GLU A 131 33.93 -5.89 9.27
#